data_AF-A0A935ZIB9-F1
#
_entry.id   AF-A0A935ZIB9-F1
#
_cell.length_a   1.000
_cell.length_b   1.000
_cell.length_c   1.000
_cell.angle_alpha   90.00
_cell.angle_beta   90.00
_cell.angle_gamma   90.00
#
_symmetry.space_group_name_H-M   'P 1'
#
loop_
_entity.id
_entity.type
_entity.pdbx_description
1 polymer ?
#
loop_
_entity_poly.entity_id
_entity_poly.type
_entity_poly.pdbx_seq_one_letter_code
_entity_poly.pdbx_strand_id
1 'polypeptide(L)'
;MPAVPGLGALVSELAQINCALWHEEDAARTDDDLAVARAKRAIDQLNQRRNDTIEAIDDLVIAWARSAATRGQHGGGHGGGHGGGHSG
;
A
#
# COMPACT_ATOMS: atom_id res chain seq x y z
N MET A 1 0.45 -16.76 -1.09
CA MET A 1 0.50 -15.58 -0.20
C MET A 1 -0.91 -15.28 0.27
N PRO A 2 -1.17 -15.06 1.57
CA PRO A 2 -2.48 -14.59 2.02
C PRO A 2 -2.77 -13.21 1.39
N ALA A 3 -4.03 -12.94 1.06
CA ALA A 3 -4.42 -11.63 0.57
C ALA A 3 -4.21 -10.56 1.67
N VAL A 4 -3.84 -9.34 1.26
CA VAL A 4 -3.81 -8.16 2.13
C VAL A 4 -5.18 -7.48 2.03
N PRO A 5 -6.02 -7.53 3.08
CA PRO A 5 -7.34 -6.90 3.05
C PRO A 5 -7.22 -5.40 2.75
N GLY A 6 -8.08 -4.86 1.89
CA GLY A 6 -8.11 -3.44 1.54
C GLY A 6 -7.12 -3.01 0.45
N LEU A 7 -6.10 -3.81 0.13
CA LEU A 7 -5.07 -3.45 -0.87
C LEU A 7 -5.66 -3.20 -2.27
N GLY A 8 -6.62 -4.02 -2.69
CA GLY A 8 -7.25 -3.88 -4.01
C GLY A 8 -7.96 -2.54 -4.21
N ALA A 9 -8.55 -1.97 -3.15
CA ALA A 9 -9.20 -0.67 -3.22
C ALA A 9 -8.18 0.46 -3.44
N LEU A 10 -7.08 0.45 -2.67
CA LEU A 10 -6.01 1.45 -2.81
C LEU A 10 -5.32 1.36 -4.17
N VAL A 11 -5.07 0.15 -4.69
CA VAL A 11 -4.50 -0.04 -6.02
C VAL A 11 -5.45 0.48 -7.11
N SER A 12 -6.77 0.25 -6.95
CA SER A 12 -7.77 0.76 -7.89
C SER A 12 -7.87 2.30 -7.86
N GLU A 13 -7.74 2.92 -6.69
CA GLU A 13 -7.66 4.36 -6.54
C GLU A 13 -6.39 4.94 -7.18
N LEU A 14 -5.23 4.33 -6.90
CA LEU A 14 -3.96 4.72 -7.50
C LEU A 14 -4.01 4.66 -9.04
N ALA A 15 -4.63 3.61 -9.61
CA ALA A 15 -4.81 3.48 -11.05
C ALA A 15 -5.66 4.62 -11.63
N GLN A 16 -6.76 5.00 -10.96
CA GLN A 16 -7.60 6.12 -11.38
C GLN A 16 -6.85 7.45 -11.33
N ILE A 17 -6.08 7.69 -10.26
CA ILE A 17 -5.25 8.89 -10.13
C ILE A 17 -4.21 8.95 -11.25
N ASN A 18 -3.54 7.83 -11.57
CA ASN A 18 -2.57 7.77 -12.66
C ASN A 18 -3.20 8.06 -14.03
N CYS A 19 -4.41 7.56 -14.28
CA CYS A 19 -5.15 7.91 -15.50
C CYS A 19 -5.46 9.41 -15.56
N ALA A 20 -5.92 10.02 -14.45
CA ALA A 20 -6.18 11.45 -14.40
C ALA A 20 -4.90 12.28 -14.62
N LEU A 21 -3.79 11.88 -13.98
CA LEU A 21 -2.49 12.52 -14.13
C LEU A 21 -2.04 12.54 -15.60
N TRP A 22 -2.19 11.41 -16.29
CA TRP A 22 -1.85 11.30 -17.71
C TRP A 22 -2.67 12.26 -18.59
N HIS A 23 -3.96 12.44 -18.31
CA HIS A 23 -4.79 13.40 -19.05
C HIS A 23 -4.35 14.85 -18.83
N GLU A 24 -3.95 15.23 -17.62
CA GLU A 24 -3.45 16.59 -17.36
C GLU A 24 -2.06 16.82 -17.99
N GLU A 25 -1.20 15.80 -17.99
CA GLU A 25 0.07 15.83 -18.71
C GLU A 25 -0.13 15.98 -20.22
N ASP A 26 -1.15 15.33 -20.79
CA ASP A 26 -1.53 15.52 -22.19
C ASP A 26 -2.09 16.92 -22.45
N ALA A 27 -2.95 17.44 -21.57
CA ALA A 27 -3.46 18.81 -21.67
C ALA A 27 -2.36 19.88 -21.60
N ALA A 28 -1.22 19.58 -20.96
CA ALA A 28 -0.04 20.44 -20.93
C ALA A 28 0.77 20.42 -22.25
N ARG A 29 0.44 19.57 -23.22
CA ARG A 29 1.13 19.50 -24.54
C ARG A 29 0.54 20.53 -25.51
N THR A 30 0.73 21.79 -25.18
CA THR A 30 0.23 22.93 -25.96
C THR A 30 1.15 24.13 -25.79
N ASP A 31 1.14 25.04 -26.78
CA ASP A 31 1.89 26.31 -26.74
C ASP A 31 1.10 27.43 -26.01
N ASP A 32 -0.10 27.13 -25.48
CA ASP A 32 -0.86 28.05 -24.63
C ASP A 32 -0.37 28.02 -23.18
N ASP A 33 0.39 29.04 -22.79
CA ASP A 33 0.94 29.22 -21.45
C ASP A 33 -0.12 29.14 -20.33
N LEU A 34 -1.33 29.65 -20.57
CA LEU A 34 -2.39 29.64 -19.56
C LEU A 34 -2.93 28.21 -19.37
N ALA A 35 -3.06 27.45 -20.46
CA ALA A 35 -3.43 26.04 -20.40
C ALA A 35 -2.35 25.22 -19.67
N VAL A 36 -1.07 25.42 -20.01
CA VAL A 36 0.06 24.78 -19.33
C VAL A 36 0.06 25.10 -17.83
N ALA A 37 -0.13 26.36 -17.44
CA ALA A 37 -0.14 26.75 -16.03
C ALA A 37 -1.34 26.17 -15.26
N ARG A 38 -2.48 25.93 -15.92
CA ARG A 38 -3.63 25.25 -15.30
C ARG A 38 -3.36 23.76 -15.13
N ALA A 39 -2.89 23.10 -16.18
CA ALA A 39 -2.54 21.68 -16.16
C ALA A 39 -1.48 21.39 -15.08
N LYS A 40 -0.43 22.22 -14.96
CA LYS A 40 0.59 22.06 -13.90
C LYS A 40 0.00 22.10 -12.49
N ARG A 41 -0.92 23.02 -12.20
CA ARG A 41 -1.58 23.09 -10.88
C ARG A 41 -2.43 21.84 -10.59
N ALA A 42 -3.07 21.28 -11.62
CA ALA A 42 -3.82 20.03 -11.49
C ALA A 42 -2.88 18.83 -11.28
N ILE A 43 -1.78 18.76 -12.05
CA ILE A 43 -0.71 17.77 -11.92
C ILE A 43 -0.11 17.79 -10.51
N ASP A 44 0.17 18.96 -9.94
CA ASP A 44 0.73 19.07 -8.59
C ASP A 44 -0.22 18.44 -7.54
N GLN A 45 -1.53 18.73 -7.63
CA GLN A 45 -2.53 18.14 -6.74
C GLN A 45 -2.69 16.63 -6.94
N LEU A 46 -2.70 16.17 -8.19
CA LEU A 46 -2.79 14.75 -8.53
C LEU A 46 -1.55 13.97 -8.08
N ASN A 47 -0.36 14.56 -8.22
CA ASN A 47 0.89 14.00 -7.73
C ASN A 47 0.88 13.87 -6.21
N GLN A 48 0.38 14.88 -5.48
CA GLN A 48 0.23 14.79 -4.04
C GLN A 48 -0.67 13.62 -3.66
N ARG A 49 -1.87 13.54 -4.24
CA ARG A 49 -2.81 12.44 -4.00
C ARG A 49 -2.21 11.08 -4.35
N ARG A 50 -1.48 10.98 -5.46
CA ARG A 50 -0.79 9.75 -5.86
C ARG A 50 0.20 9.30 -4.78
N ASN A 51 1.01 10.23 -4.27
CA ASN A 51 1.99 9.93 -3.23
C ASN A 51 1.28 9.52 -1.93
N ASP A 52 0.24 10.23 -1.52
CA ASP A 52 -0.55 9.89 -0.33
C ASP A 52 -1.15 8.47 -0.45
N THR A 53 -1.65 8.09 -1.63
CA THR A 53 -2.17 6.74 -1.88
C THR A 53 -1.06 5.68 -1.85
N ILE A 54 0.13 5.99 -2.37
CA ILE A 54 1.29 5.08 -2.29
C ILE A 54 1.72 4.89 -0.84
N GLU A 55 1.80 5.96 -0.05
CA GLU A 55 2.12 5.88 1.38
C GLU A 55 1.08 5.03 2.14
N ALA A 56 -0.21 5.18 1.82
CA ALA A 56 -1.26 4.35 2.40
C ALA A 56 -1.13 2.85 2.03
N ILE A 57 -0.68 2.55 0.80
CA ILE A 57 -0.39 1.17 0.37
C ILE A 57 0.79 0.62 1.18
N ASP A 58 1.87 1.38 1.31
CA ASP A 58 3.07 0.99 2.04
C ASP A 58 2.75 0.69 3.50
N ASP A 59 2.02 1.59 4.17
CA ASP A 59 1.58 1.43 5.56
C ASP A 59 0.75 0.15 5.74
N LEU A 60 -0.21 -0.10 4.84
CA LEU A 60 -1.07 -1.28 4.87
C LEU A 60 -0.25 -2.58 4.73
N VAL A 61 0.67 -2.62 3.76
CA VAL A 61 1.51 -3.80 3.49
C VAL A 61 2.47 -4.05 4.65
N ILE A 62 3.09 -3.01 5.21
CA ILE A 62 3.99 -3.11 6.36
C ILE A 62 3.24 -3.64 7.59
N ALA A 63 2.05 -3.10 7.88
CA ALA A 63 1.23 -3.53 9.01
C ALA A 63 0.80 -5.01 8.88
N TRP A 64 0.43 -5.42 7.67
CA TRP A 64 0.09 -6.81 7.38
C TRP A 64 1.30 -7.74 7.56
N ALA A 65 2.47 -7.36 7.04
CA ALA A 65 3.69 -8.16 7.13
C ALA A 65 4.14 -8.36 8.59
N ARG A 66 4.10 -7.29 9.40
CA ARG A 66 4.38 -7.36 10.85
C ARG A 66 3.42 -8.32 11.56
N SER A 67 2.13 -8.24 11.23
CA SER A 67 1.10 -9.12 11.81
C SER A 67 1.24 -10.58 11.37
N ALA A 68 1.76 -10.84 10.17
CA ALA A 68 2.08 -12.19 9.72
C ALA A 68 3.28 -12.79 10.47
N ALA A 69 4.30 -11.97 10.73
CA ALA A 69 5.49 -12.39 11.47
C ALA A 69 5.19 -12.77 12.93
N THR A 70 4.28 -12.04 13.61
CA THR A 70 3.88 -12.35 15.00
C THR A 70 3.07 -13.65 15.11
N ARG A 71 2.20 -13.95 14.13
CA ARG A 71 1.48 -15.23 14.06
C ARG A 71 2.41 -16.44 13.90
N GLY A 72 3.53 -16.27 13.20
CA GLY A 72 4.54 -17.33 13.03
C GLY A 72 5.32 -17.66 14.32
N GLN A 73 5.47 -16.70 15.23
CA GLN A 73 6.27 -16.88 16.47
C GLN A 73 5.51 -17.58 17.60
N HIS A 74 4.18 -17.48 17.65
CA HIS A 74 3.36 -18.18 18.65
C HIS A 74 2.99 -19.63 18.29
N GLY A 75 3.30 -20.09 17.08
CA GLY A 75 3.07 -21.49 16.67
C GLY A 75 4.18 -22.48 17.05
N GLY A 76 5.27 -22.03 17.68
CA GLY A 76 6.50 -22.83 17.87
C GLY A 76 6.79 -23.33 19.29
N GLY A 77 5.89 -23.14 20.27
CA GLY A 77 6.25 -23.40 21.67
C GLY A 77 5.13 -23.91 22.56
N HIS A 78 4.80 -25.21 22.46
CA HIS A 78 4.41 -26.03 23.62
C HIS A 78 4.30 -27.52 23.23
N GLY A 79 5.27 -28.32 23.65
CA GLY A 79 5.25 -29.77 23.45
C GLY A 79 6.49 -30.45 24.03
N GLY A 80 6.64 -30.40 25.35
CA GLY A 80 7.78 -31.07 26.00
C GLY A 80 7.90 -30.83 27.50
N GLY A 81 6.79 -30.92 28.24
CA GLY A 81 6.77 -30.78 29.70
C GLY A 81 6.22 -32.03 30.39
N HIS A 82 7.14 -32.87 30.87
CA HIS A 82 7.07 -33.73 32.06
C HIS A 82 5.95 -34.78 32.21
N GLY A 83 6.38 -36.05 32.18
CA GLY A 83 5.79 -37.15 32.94
C GLY A 83 6.89 -37.88 33.69
N GLY A 84 7.20 -37.45 34.91
CA GLY A 84 7.98 -38.23 35.86
C GLY A 84 7.11 -39.34 36.43
N GLY A 85 7.63 -40.57 36.46
CA GLY A 85 6.96 -41.73 37.03
C GLY A 85 7.96 -42.83 37.37
N HIS A 86 8.30 -42.88 38.66
CA HIS A 86 8.68 -44.04 39.48
C HIS A 86 8.91 -45.39 38.78
N SER A 87 10.04 -46.04 39.09
CA SER A 87 10.11 -47.43 39.61
C SER A 87 11.58 -47.89 39.72
N GLY A 88 12.00 -48.33 40.91
CA GLY A 88 13.24 -49.10 41.12
C GLY A 88 14.07 -48.62 42.30
#